data_AF-A0A5C7YXW5-F1
#
_entry.id   AF-A0A5C7YXW5-F1
#
_cell.length_a   1.000
_cell.length_b   1.000
_cell.length_c   1.000
_cell.angle_alpha   90.00
_cell.angle_beta   90.00
_cell.angle_gamma   90.00
#
_symmetry.space_group_name_H-M   'P 1'
#
loop_
_entity.id
_entity.type
_entity.pdbx_description
1 polymer ?
#
loop_
_entity_poly.entity_id
_entity_poly.type
_entity_poly.pdbx_seq_one_letter_code
_entity_poly.pdbx_strand_id
1 'polypeptide(L)'
;MTALRYSVEAANLHAHLFRVTLSIAEPDAQQTVSLPTWIPGSYLVREFSKNLQNLNARQGRRQITIQQLDKCSWQIDCKAGEALTLSYEVYAFDNSVRTAWLDSRRGFFNGTSLCLRVHGQEDRPHQLQLQPVKGQADWQAATGLVPVKTDKKGFGLYQAADYDALVDSPVELGTFWSGNFTACGIPHRFVVAGALPSFDGERLLADTQKICEAEIRFWHGKGAQAGRKAPHQNYLFMLNAVDDGYGGLEHRNSTALICGRRDLPRVGEKKTGEGYTTLLGLISHEYFHT
;
A
#
# COMPACT_ATOMS: atom_id res chain seq x y z
N MET A 1 -19.53 -10.90 11.91
CA MET A 1 -18.16 -11.28 12.32
C MET A 1 -17.39 -10.01 12.59
N THR A 2 -16.62 -9.97 13.69
CA THR A 2 -15.84 -8.79 14.06
C THR A 2 -14.59 -8.69 13.18
N ALA A 3 -14.30 -7.51 12.63
CA ALA A 3 -13.13 -7.32 11.78
C ALA A 3 -11.82 -7.40 12.58
N LEU A 4 -10.76 -7.94 11.98
CA LEU A 4 -9.42 -7.80 12.51
C LEU A 4 -8.94 -6.37 12.30
N ARG A 5 -8.26 -5.77 13.29
CA ARG A 5 -7.85 -4.37 13.19
C ARG A 5 -6.36 -4.21 13.32
N TYR A 6 -5.75 -3.61 12.31
CA TYR A 6 -4.36 -3.18 12.29
C TYR A 6 -4.33 -1.67 12.49
N SER A 7 -3.50 -1.17 13.38
CA SER A 7 -3.16 0.25 13.48
C SER A 7 -1.69 0.42 13.14
N VAL A 8 -1.40 1.23 12.13
CA VAL A 8 -0.05 1.52 11.66
C VAL A 8 0.30 2.96 11.99
N GLU A 9 1.43 3.15 12.65
CA GLU A 9 2.01 4.45 12.94
C GLU A 9 3.47 4.51 12.47
N ALA A 10 3.87 5.66 11.92
CA ALA A 10 5.27 5.96 11.64
C ALA A 10 5.98 6.32 12.97
N ALA A 11 6.36 5.30 13.73
CA ALA A 11 6.82 5.44 15.11
C ALA A 11 8.16 6.19 15.22
N ASN A 12 9.07 5.98 14.27
CA ASN A 12 10.34 6.69 14.22
C ASN A 12 10.84 6.86 12.79
N LEU A 13 10.73 8.09 12.27
CA LEU A 13 11.15 8.42 10.90
C LEU A 13 12.67 8.30 10.70
N HIS A 14 13.47 8.60 11.71
CA HIS A 14 14.93 8.58 11.61
C HIS A 14 15.55 7.20 11.84
N ALA A 15 14.79 6.29 12.46
CA ALA A 15 15.17 4.88 12.60
C ALA A 15 14.47 3.99 11.55
N HIS A 16 13.64 4.57 10.69
CA HIS A 16 12.89 3.85 9.66
C HIS A 16 11.95 2.78 10.23
N LEU A 17 11.29 3.08 11.36
CA LEU A 17 10.43 2.14 12.08
C LEU A 17 8.95 2.52 11.98
N PHE A 18 8.17 1.62 11.39
CA PHE A 18 6.73 1.57 11.64
C PHE A 18 6.46 0.79 12.92
N ARG A 19 5.44 1.19 13.68
CA ARG A 19 4.83 0.34 14.71
C ARG A 19 3.46 -0.11 14.24
N VAL A 20 3.19 -1.39 14.45
CA VAL A 20 1.91 -2.01 14.12
C VAL A 20 1.29 -2.55 15.39
N THR A 21 0.00 -2.24 15.60
CA THR A 21 -0.83 -2.88 16.62
C THR A 21 -1.92 -3.68 15.93
N LEU A 22 -1.94 -4.99 16.14
CA LEU A 22 -2.97 -5.90 15.64
C LEU A 22 -3.89 -6.32 16.78
N SER A 23 -5.19 -6.04 16.65
CA SER A 23 -6.24 -6.47 17.57
C SER A 23 -7.07 -7.59 16.96
N ILE A 24 -7.12 -8.72 17.66
CA ILE A 24 -7.86 -9.93 17.32
C ILE A 24 -8.94 -10.09 18.38
N ALA A 25 -10.19 -9.80 18.03
CA ALA A 25 -11.31 -9.80 18.98
C ALA A 25 -11.63 -11.22 19.48
N GLU A 26 -11.53 -12.20 18.60
CA GLU A 26 -11.90 -13.60 18.83
C GLU A 26 -10.71 -14.50 18.45
N PRO A 27 -9.61 -14.53 19.23
CA PRO A 27 -8.48 -15.41 18.92
C PRO A 27 -8.83 -16.87 19.22
N ASP A 28 -8.21 -17.78 18.48
CA ASP A 28 -8.20 -19.20 18.86
C ASP A 28 -7.37 -19.43 20.13
N ALA A 29 -7.62 -20.55 20.82
CA ALA A 29 -6.67 -21.03 21.81
C ALA A 29 -5.35 -21.36 21.09
N GLN A 30 -4.24 -20.78 21.53
CA GLN A 30 -2.95 -20.85 20.81
C GLN A 30 -2.98 -20.25 19.38
N GLN A 31 -3.44 -19.00 19.26
CA GLN A 31 -3.51 -18.30 17.97
C GLN A 31 -2.15 -18.30 17.25
N THR A 32 -2.12 -18.78 16.01
CA THR A 32 -0.94 -18.69 15.14
C THR A 32 -1.05 -17.48 14.24
N VAL A 33 0.07 -16.76 14.06
CA VAL A 33 0.21 -15.66 13.11
C VAL A 33 1.46 -15.85 12.28
N SER A 34 1.46 -15.33 11.06
CA SER A 34 2.65 -15.34 10.20
C SER A 34 2.77 -14.06 9.39
N LEU A 35 3.98 -13.79 8.89
CA LEU A 35 4.19 -12.76 7.88
C LEU A 35 4.53 -13.43 6.53
N PRO A 36 3.97 -12.95 5.39
CA PRO A 36 4.33 -13.49 4.08
C PRO A 36 5.85 -13.50 3.85
N THR A 37 6.35 -14.50 3.13
CA THR A 37 7.78 -14.60 2.77
C THR A 37 8.07 -14.01 1.38
N TRP A 38 7.03 -13.69 0.62
CA TRP A 38 7.06 -13.08 -0.72
C TRP A 38 5.77 -12.27 -0.93
N ILE A 39 5.69 -11.52 -2.03
CA ILE A 39 4.54 -10.67 -2.40
C ILE A 39 4.06 -11.06 -3.81
N PRO A 40 2.74 -11.20 -4.05
CA PRO A 40 2.17 -11.36 -5.39
C PRO A 40 2.71 -10.32 -6.38
N GLY A 41 2.89 -10.70 -7.64
CA GLY A 41 3.54 -9.89 -8.67
C GLY A 41 5.09 -9.91 -8.65
N SER A 42 5.73 -10.32 -7.54
CA SER A 42 7.19 -10.50 -7.46
C SER A 42 7.57 -11.89 -6.94
N TYR A 43 7.75 -12.85 -7.86
CA TYR A 43 8.04 -14.27 -7.60
C TYR A 43 9.47 -14.54 -7.08
N LEU A 44 9.81 -13.94 -5.94
CA LEU A 44 11.08 -14.11 -5.23
C LEU A 44 10.82 -14.13 -3.73
N VAL A 45 11.38 -15.12 -3.03
CA VAL A 45 11.38 -15.15 -1.56
C VAL A 45 12.23 -14.00 -1.03
N ARG A 46 11.65 -13.15 -0.17
CA ARG A 46 12.27 -11.95 0.41
C ARG A 46 12.48 -12.03 1.92
N GLU A 47 11.75 -12.91 2.59
CA GLU A 47 11.76 -13.11 4.05
C GLU A 47 11.44 -11.79 4.80
N PHE A 48 10.25 -11.21 4.59
CA PHE A 48 9.88 -9.92 5.18
C PHE A 48 9.97 -9.89 6.72
N SER A 49 9.77 -11.05 7.36
CA SER A 49 9.84 -11.22 8.81
C SER A 49 11.18 -10.82 9.42
N LYS A 50 12.27 -10.80 8.64
CA LYS A 50 13.59 -10.34 9.12
C LYS A 50 13.59 -8.88 9.61
N ASN A 51 12.62 -8.09 9.16
CA ASN A 51 12.48 -6.68 9.53
C ASN A 51 11.54 -6.48 10.74
N LEU A 52 10.82 -7.52 11.16
CA LEU A 52 9.90 -7.47 12.29
C LEU A 52 10.69 -7.65 13.60
N GLN A 53 10.49 -6.74 14.53
CA GLN A 53 11.17 -6.72 15.82
C GLN A 53 10.20 -6.38 16.96
N ASN A 54 10.63 -6.65 18.18
CA ASN A 54 9.90 -6.28 19.40
C ASN A 54 8.45 -6.81 19.45
N LEU A 55 8.20 -8.01 18.91
CA LEU A 55 6.86 -8.61 18.94
C LEU A 55 6.43 -8.93 20.36
N ASN A 56 5.31 -8.33 20.78
CA ASN A 56 4.72 -8.46 22.09
C ASN A 56 3.23 -8.78 22.00
N ALA A 57 2.72 -9.58 22.94
CA ALA A 57 1.32 -10.02 22.97
C ALA A 57 0.70 -9.74 24.33
N ARG A 58 -0.57 -9.31 24.35
CA ARG A 58 -1.33 -9.02 25.58
C ARG A 58 -2.79 -9.44 25.45
N GLN A 59 -3.37 -9.95 26.55
CA GLN A 59 -4.82 -10.04 26.76
C GLN A 59 -5.19 -9.17 27.96
N GLY A 60 -5.90 -8.07 27.70
CA GLY A 60 -6.10 -7.02 28.70
C GLY A 60 -4.76 -6.47 29.22
N ARG A 61 -4.50 -6.60 30.52
CA ARG A 61 -3.23 -6.19 31.16
C ARG A 61 -2.17 -7.28 31.21
N ARG A 62 -2.54 -8.54 30.93
CA ARG A 62 -1.65 -9.69 31.03
C ARG A 62 -0.80 -9.80 29.78
N GLN A 63 0.52 -9.92 29.97
CA GLN A 63 1.44 -10.27 28.88
C GLN A 63 1.33 -11.76 28.56
N ILE A 64 1.34 -12.06 27.26
CA ILE A 64 1.17 -13.41 26.73
C ILE A 64 2.48 -13.89 26.13
N THR A 65 2.80 -15.16 26.35
CA THR A 65 3.98 -15.80 25.79
C THR A 65 3.82 -15.96 24.28
N ILE A 66 4.92 -15.70 23.56
CA ILE A 66 5.01 -15.89 22.12
C ILE A 66 6.14 -16.87 21.86
N GLN A 67 5.85 -17.90 21.08
CA GLN A 67 6.85 -18.83 20.59
C GLN A 67 7.02 -18.62 19.09
N GLN A 68 8.22 -18.27 18.66
CA GLN A 68 8.56 -18.29 17.24
C GLN A 68 8.73 -19.75 16.80
N LEU A 69 7.96 -20.18 15.80
CA LEU A 69 7.99 -21.57 15.31
C LEU A 69 9.01 -21.73 14.19
N ASP A 70 9.09 -20.74 13.30
CA ASP A 70 10.03 -20.70 12.17
C ASP A 70 10.42 -19.25 11.81
N LYS A 71 11.00 -19.05 10.62
CA LYS A 71 11.46 -17.72 10.16
C LYS A 71 10.36 -16.66 10.10
N CYS A 72 9.10 -17.06 9.93
CA CYS A 72 8.00 -16.17 9.59
C CYS A 72 6.70 -16.45 10.35
N SER A 73 6.66 -17.45 11.22
CA SER A 73 5.46 -17.80 12.00
C SER A 73 5.70 -17.80 13.52
N TRP A 74 4.67 -17.40 14.25
CA TRP A 74 4.64 -17.33 15.71
C TRP A 74 3.34 -17.92 16.25
N GLN A 75 3.43 -18.65 17.35
CA GLN A 75 2.30 -19.12 18.13
C GLN A 75 2.18 -18.32 19.42
N ILE A 76 0.96 -17.86 19.73
CA ILE A 76 0.67 -17.00 20.87
C ILE A 76 -0.18 -17.80 21.85
N ASP A 77 0.29 -17.98 23.08
CA ASP A 77 -0.41 -18.78 24.11
C ASP A 77 -1.57 -18.01 24.77
N CYS A 78 -2.55 -17.61 23.95
CA CYS A 78 -3.74 -16.87 24.36
C CYS A 78 -4.93 -17.77 24.67
N LYS A 79 -5.85 -17.24 25.48
CA LYS A 79 -7.15 -17.87 25.77
C LYS A 79 -8.21 -17.44 24.76
N ALA A 80 -9.02 -18.37 24.29
CA ALA A 80 -10.23 -18.03 23.54
C ALA A 80 -11.18 -17.18 24.39
N GLY A 81 -11.95 -16.30 23.74
CA GLY A 81 -12.94 -15.43 24.39
C GLY A 81 -12.39 -14.15 25.05
N GLU A 82 -11.06 -14.01 25.15
CA GLU A 82 -10.40 -12.76 25.57
C GLU A 82 -9.68 -12.14 24.35
N ALA A 83 -9.97 -10.88 24.03
CA ALA A 83 -9.32 -10.21 22.90
C ALA A 83 -7.79 -10.18 23.04
N LEU A 84 -7.10 -10.54 21.96
CA LEU A 84 -5.65 -10.55 21.87
C LEU A 84 -5.15 -9.30 21.13
N THR A 85 -4.18 -8.61 21.70
CA THR A 85 -3.48 -7.49 21.07
C THR A 85 -2.02 -7.85 20.88
N LEU A 86 -1.56 -7.80 19.63
CA LEU A 86 -0.15 -7.87 19.27
C LEU A 86 0.36 -6.46 18.97
N SER A 87 1.60 -6.17 19.36
CA SER A 87 2.32 -4.97 18.96
C SER A 87 3.74 -5.34 18.57
N TYR A 88 4.26 -4.69 17.55
CA TYR A 88 5.60 -4.93 17.01
C TYR A 88 6.05 -3.75 16.17
N GLU A 89 7.33 -3.71 15.86
CA GLU A 89 7.92 -2.72 14.96
C GLU A 89 8.45 -3.39 13.70
N VAL A 90 8.46 -2.66 12.60
CA VAL A 90 8.98 -3.13 11.31
C VAL A 90 9.97 -2.11 10.77
N TYR A 91 11.20 -2.56 10.51
CA TYR A 91 12.22 -1.77 9.83
C TYR A 91 11.92 -1.64 8.33
N ALA A 92 11.88 -0.40 7.85
CA ALA A 92 11.39 -0.03 6.52
C ALA A 92 12.39 0.87 5.81
N PHE A 93 13.47 0.28 5.27
CA PHE A 93 14.51 1.03 4.55
C PHE A 93 14.92 0.36 3.24
N ASP A 94 13.95 -0.24 2.54
CA ASP A 94 14.11 -0.78 1.19
C ASP A 94 13.32 0.10 0.22
N ASN A 95 14.03 0.86 -0.62
CA ASN A 95 13.42 1.81 -1.55
C ASN A 95 12.95 1.11 -2.84
N SER A 96 12.08 0.12 -2.70
CA SER A 96 11.45 -0.55 -3.83
C SER A 96 9.93 -0.61 -3.69
N VAL A 97 9.26 -0.98 -4.77
CA VAL A 97 7.79 -1.11 -4.83
C VAL A 97 7.25 -2.35 -4.08
N ARG A 98 8.13 -3.18 -3.50
CA ARG A 98 7.79 -4.57 -3.06
C ARG A 98 7.76 -4.77 -1.55
N THR A 99 8.28 -3.81 -0.78
CA THR A 99 8.60 -3.96 0.64
C THR A 99 8.00 -2.79 1.43
N ALA A 100 8.82 -2.05 2.18
CA ALA A 100 8.46 -0.85 2.93
C ALA A 100 9.65 0.12 3.01
N TRP A 101 9.32 1.41 3.01
CA TRP A 101 10.22 2.54 3.17
C TRP A 101 9.64 3.52 4.19
N LEU A 102 10.47 4.11 5.03
CA LEU A 102 10.06 5.19 5.92
C LEU A 102 11.25 6.09 6.22
N ASP A 103 11.15 7.38 5.91
CA ASP A 103 12.09 8.40 6.37
C ASP A 103 11.37 9.70 6.70
N SER A 104 12.10 10.81 6.86
CA SER A 104 11.52 12.12 7.16
C SER A 104 10.75 12.76 6.00
N ARG A 105 10.72 12.14 4.82
CA ARG A 105 10.14 12.68 3.58
C ARG A 105 9.01 11.82 3.01
N ARG A 106 9.08 10.50 3.19
CA ARG A 106 8.16 9.53 2.60
C ARG A 106 7.99 8.32 3.52
N GLY A 107 6.76 7.82 3.59
CA GLY A 107 6.47 6.47 4.03
C GLY A 107 5.83 5.68 2.89
N PHE A 108 6.17 4.41 2.78
CA PHE A 108 5.53 3.49 1.84
C PHE A 108 5.55 2.09 2.45
N PHE A 109 4.49 1.32 2.26
CA PHE A 109 4.52 -0.08 2.60
C PHE A 109 3.52 -0.90 1.81
N ASN A 110 3.90 -2.14 1.55
CA ASN A 110 2.96 -3.22 1.23
C ASN A 110 2.49 -3.90 2.51
N GLY A 111 1.23 -4.31 2.55
CA GLY A 111 0.68 -5.01 3.71
C GLY A 111 1.41 -6.33 4.00
N THR A 112 1.98 -6.99 2.99
CA THR A 112 2.83 -8.19 3.15
C THR A 112 4.07 -7.96 4.02
N SER A 113 4.57 -6.73 4.11
CA SER A 113 5.73 -6.38 4.94
C SER A 113 5.37 -6.02 6.38
N LEU A 114 4.13 -5.62 6.65
CA LEU A 114 3.72 -5.05 7.94
C LEU A 114 2.62 -5.83 8.65
N CYS A 115 1.66 -6.39 7.93
CA CYS A 115 0.43 -6.94 8.52
C CYS A 115 0.58 -8.46 8.71
N LEU A 116 0.74 -8.90 9.96
CA LEU A 116 0.72 -10.33 10.29
C LEU A 116 -0.62 -10.96 9.87
N ARG A 117 -0.57 -12.06 9.13
CA ARG A 117 -1.70 -12.94 8.84
C ARG A 117 -2.13 -13.64 10.11
N VAL A 118 -3.44 -13.62 10.40
CA VAL A 118 -4.02 -14.37 11.51
C VAL A 118 -4.65 -15.64 10.96
N HIS A 119 -4.04 -16.78 11.25
CA HIS A 119 -4.46 -18.05 10.69
C HIS A 119 -5.84 -18.46 11.19
N GLY A 120 -6.69 -18.93 10.27
CA GLY A 120 -8.08 -19.30 10.52
C GLY A 120 -9.06 -18.12 10.42
N GLN A 121 -8.56 -16.92 10.12
CA GLN A 121 -9.35 -15.69 10.07
C GLN A 121 -9.07 -14.83 8.83
N GLU A 122 -8.39 -15.37 7.82
CA GLU A 122 -7.99 -14.67 6.61
C GLU A 122 -9.19 -14.14 5.81
N ASP A 123 -10.28 -14.91 5.72
CA ASP A 123 -11.49 -14.54 4.97
C ASP A 123 -12.40 -13.54 5.70
N ARG A 124 -12.04 -13.17 6.94
CA ARG A 124 -12.81 -12.15 7.70
C ARG A 124 -12.47 -10.75 7.18
N PRO A 125 -13.37 -9.76 7.35
CA PRO A 125 -13.03 -8.38 7.05
C PRO A 125 -11.83 -7.89 7.87
N HIS A 126 -10.89 -7.19 7.22
CA HIS A 126 -9.72 -6.60 7.85
C HIS A 126 -9.79 -5.07 7.81
N GLN A 127 -9.44 -4.40 8.89
CA GLN A 127 -9.42 -2.95 8.99
C GLN A 127 -8.00 -2.43 9.17
N LEU A 128 -7.65 -1.38 8.43
CA LEU A 128 -6.39 -0.67 8.54
C LEU A 128 -6.63 0.74 9.05
N GLN A 129 -6.15 1.02 10.26
CA GLN A 129 -6.12 2.35 10.84
C GLN A 129 -4.75 2.97 10.55
N LEU A 130 -4.72 4.00 9.70
CA LEU A 130 -3.55 4.83 9.48
C LEU A 130 -3.56 6.00 10.45
N GLN A 131 -2.50 6.14 11.24
CA GLN A 131 -2.34 7.25 12.18
C GLN A 131 -1.67 8.45 11.50
N PRO A 132 -2.13 9.69 11.73
CA PRO A 132 -1.39 10.88 11.32
C PRO A 132 0.05 10.85 11.86
N VAL A 133 1.00 11.28 11.05
CA VAL A 133 2.43 11.21 11.39
C VAL A 133 2.82 12.40 12.27
N LYS A 134 3.30 12.11 13.49
CA LYS A 134 3.71 13.14 14.45
C LYS A 134 4.83 14.01 13.88
N GLY A 135 4.67 15.33 13.98
CA GLY A 135 5.64 16.30 13.48
C GLY A 135 5.60 16.51 11.96
N GLN A 136 4.73 15.80 11.23
CA GLN A 136 4.59 15.87 9.78
C GLN A 136 3.16 16.30 9.42
N ALA A 137 2.80 17.52 9.81
CA ALA A 137 1.42 17.98 9.69
C ALA A 137 0.91 17.90 8.24
N ASP A 138 1.76 18.17 7.25
CA ASP A 138 1.37 18.25 5.82
C ASP A 138 1.40 16.92 5.08
N TRP A 139 1.75 15.83 5.76
CA TRP A 139 1.67 14.52 5.14
C TRP A 139 0.23 14.14 4.81
N GLN A 140 0.10 13.36 3.76
CA GLN A 140 -1.14 12.74 3.31
C GLN A 140 -0.94 11.22 3.25
N ALA A 141 -2.04 10.49 3.18
CA ALA A 141 -2.06 9.06 2.91
C ALA A 141 -2.84 8.75 1.62
N ALA A 142 -2.34 7.81 0.84
CA ALA A 142 -3.00 7.27 -0.34
C ALA A 142 -2.95 5.74 -0.31
N THR A 143 -4.09 5.09 -0.59
CA THR A 143 -4.22 3.64 -0.71
C THR A 143 -5.47 3.32 -1.53
N GLY A 144 -5.49 2.15 -2.16
CA GLY A 144 -6.67 1.60 -2.85
C GLY A 144 -7.76 1.06 -1.92
N LEU A 145 -7.50 0.95 -0.61
CA LEU A 145 -8.50 0.45 0.35
C LEU A 145 -9.75 1.34 0.44
N VAL A 146 -10.88 0.72 0.76
CA VAL A 146 -12.15 1.43 0.95
C VAL A 146 -12.09 2.24 2.24
N PRO A 147 -12.28 3.57 2.20
CA PRO A 147 -12.29 4.39 3.41
C PRO A 147 -13.58 4.15 4.20
N VAL A 148 -13.45 3.91 5.52
CA VAL A 148 -14.58 3.85 6.46
C VAL A 148 -14.78 5.20 7.11
N LYS A 149 -13.70 5.79 7.63
CA LYS A 149 -13.69 7.12 8.24
C LYS A 149 -12.29 7.70 8.17
N THR A 150 -12.10 8.66 7.28
CA THR A 150 -10.82 9.34 7.06
C THR A 150 -10.96 10.85 7.19
N ASP A 151 -9.86 11.51 7.52
CA ASP A 151 -9.75 12.96 7.40
C ASP A 151 -9.47 13.40 5.96
N LYS A 152 -9.31 14.71 5.74
CA LYS A 152 -9.04 15.30 4.41
C LYS A 152 -7.65 14.94 3.87
N LYS A 153 -6.73 14.49 4.73
CA LYS A 153 -5.37 14.08 4.37
C LYS A 153 -5.29 12.57 4.11
N GLY A 154 -6.38 11.83 4.29
CA GLY A 154 -6.44 10.38 4.10
C GLY A 154 -6.03 9.58 5.34
N PHE A 155 -5.77 10.20 6.48
CA PHE A 155 -5.54 9.41 7.69
C PHE A 155 -6.86 8.97 8.30
N GLY A 156 -6.92 7.73 8.79
CA GLY A 156 -8.17 7.17 9.29
C GLY A 156 -8.29 5.67 9.15
N LEU A 157 -9.53 5.21 9.24
CA LEU A 157 -9.89 3.80 9.18
C LEU A 157 -10.31 3.41 7.76
N TYR A 158 -9.72 2.33 7.28
CA TYR A 158 -9.97 1.70 5.99
C TYR A 158 -10.43 0.25 6.19
N GLN A 159 -11.11 -0.30 5.19
CA GLN A 159 -11.64 -1.67 5.18
C GLN A 159 -11.12 -2.43 3.95
N ALA A 160 -10.65 -3.64 4.20
CA ALA A 160 -10.42 -4.71 3.23
C ALA A 160 -11.46 -5.82 3.42
N ALA A 161 -11.83 -6.51 2.34
CA ALA A 161 -12.79 -7.61 2.39
C ALA A 161 -12.24 -8.84 3.15
N ASP A 162 -10.94 -9.08 3.00
CA ASP A 162 -10.19 -10.22 3.54
C ASP A 162 -8.70 -9.83 3.69
N TYR A 163 -7.87 -10.77 4.15
CA TYR A 163 -6.43 -10.56 4.30
C TYR A 163 -5.72 -10.33 2.95
N ASP A 164 -6.18 -11.00 1.89
CA ASP A 164 -5.61 -10.89 0.54
C ASP A 164 -5.77 -9.45 0.02
N ALA A 165 -6.98 -8.90 0.11
CA ALA A 165 -7.27 -7.51 -0.23
C ALA A 165 -6.50 -6.50 0.65
N LEU A 166 -6.26 -6.82 1.93
CA LEU A 166 -5.44 -5.97 2.81
C LEU A 166 -4.00 -5.89 2.31
N VAL A 167 -3.38 -7.03 1.98
CA VAL A 167 -1.97 -7.06 1.61
C VAL A 167 -1.70 -6.71 0.15
N ASP A 168 -2.72 -6.78 -0.71
CA ASP A 168 -2.73 -6.26 -2.08
C ASP A 168 -3.03 -4.75 -2.16
N SER A 169 -3.17 -4.06 -1.03
CA SER A 169 -3.43 -2.61 -1.02
C SER A 169 -2.25 -1.87 -0.38
N PRO A 170 -1.23 -1.47 -1.16
CA PRO A 170 -0.13 -0.68 -0.63
C PRO A 170 -0.61 0.69 -0.13
N VAL A 171 0.25 1.33 0.66
CA VAL A 171 0.03 2.65 1.24
C VAL A 171 1.21 3.56 0.94
N GLU A 172 0.92 4.74 0.43
CA GLU A 172 1.87 5.84 0.24
C GLU A 172 1.57 6.96 1.26
N LEU A 173 2.59 7.42 1.97
CA LEU A 173 2.55 8.46 2.98
C LEU A 173 3.57 9.56 2.64
N GLY A 174 3.20 10.82 2.81
CA GLY A 174 4.16 11.92 2.66
C GLY A 174 3.56 13.18 2.08
N THR A 175 4.45 14.10 1.71
CA THR A 175 4.11 15.25 0.86
C THR A 175 4.28 14.86 -0.60
N PHE A 176 3.21 14.35 -1.20
CA PHE A 176 3.18 14.02 -2.63
C PHE A 176 2.27 14.98 -3.40
N TRP A 177 2.58 15.17 -4.68
CA TRP A 177 1.63 15.75 -5.62
C TRP A 177 0.47 14.77 -5.84
N SER A 178 -0.76 15.27 -6.03
CA SER A 178 -1.93 14.44 -6.29
C SER A 178 -2.79 15.07 -7.37
N GLY A 179 -3.18 14.27 -8.36
CA GLY A 179 -4.09 14.63 -9.44
C GLY A 179 -5.18 13.58 -9.63
N ASN A 180 -6.27 13.96 -10.31
CA ASN A 180 -7.39 13.06 -10.59
C ASN A 180 -7.83 13.19 -12.05
N PHE A 181 -8.27 12.09 -12.64
CA PHE A 181 -8.91 12.06 -13.96
C PHE A 181 -9.99 10.98 -13.98
N THR A 182 -10.74 10.90 -15.08
CA THR A 182 -11.77 9.86 -15.25
C THR A 182 -11.59 9.20 -16.60
N ALA A 183 -11.39 7.87 -16.61
CA ALA A 183 -11.27 7.07 -17.82
C ALA A 183 -12.51 6.18 -17.96
N CYS A 184 -13.29 6.39 -19.03
CA CYS A 184 -14.51 5.62 -19.32
C CYS A 184 -15.47 5.48 -18.11
N GLY A 185 -15.61 6.56 -17.33
CA GLY A 185 -16.50 6.62 -16.15
C GLY A 185 -15.89 6.13 -14.84
N ILE A 186 -14.66 5.61 -14.85
CA ILE A 186 -13.96 5.15 -13.65
C ILE A 186 -13.07 6.29 -13.12
N PRO A 187 -13.22 6.71 -11.85
CA PRO A 187 -12.35 7.70 -11.24
C PRO A 187 -10.94 7.14 -11.00
N HIS A 188 -9.94 7.90 -11.40
CA HIS A 188 -8.53 7.58 -11.20
C HIS A 188 -7.85 8.68 -10.41
N ARG A 189 -6.94 8.28 -9.52
CA ARG A 189 -6.06 9.18 -8.77
C ARG A 189 -4.61 8.84 -9.08
N PHE A 190 -3.79 9.86 -9.23
CA PHE A 190 -2.34 9.70 -9.41
C PHE A 190 -1.63 10.48 -8.31
N VAL A 191 -0.76 9.82 -7.54
CA VAL A 191 0.12 10.47 -6.58
C VAL A 191 1.58 10.33 -7.00
N VAL A 192 2.34 11.42 -6.86
CA VAL A 192 3.78 11.45 -7.19
C VAL A 192 4.56 11.96 -5.99
N ALA A 193 5.27 11.06 -5.32
CA ALA A 193 6.26 11.40 -4.31
C ALA A 193 7.57 11.80 -4.99
N GLY A 194 8.24 12.84 -4.46
CA GLY A 194 9.52 13.31 -5.01
C GLY A 194 9.41 14.15 -6.29
N ALA A 195 8.22 14.62 -6.65
CA ALA A 195 8.02 15.57 -7.75
C ALA A 195 8.75 16.89 -7.49
N LEU A 196 9.35 17.47 -8.53
CA LEU A 196 9.96 18.81 -8.47
C LEU A 196 8.94 19.89 -8.84
N PRO A 197 9.18 21.17 -8.49
CA PRO A 197 8.31 22.27 -8.89
C PRO A 197 8.09 22.41 -10.41
N SER A 198 9.00 21.89 -11.23
CA SER A 198 8.89 21.91 -12.70
C SER A 198 8.05 20.77 -13.28
N PHE A 199 7.56 19.83 -12.46
CA PHE A 199 6.78 18.68 -12.89
C PHE A 199 5.46 19.10 -13.57
N ASP A 200 5.20 18.54 -14.76
CA ASP A 200 3.96 18.75 -15.52
C ASP A 200 2.94 17.65 -15.21
N GLY A 201 2.22 17.84 -14.09
CA GLY A 201 1.19 16.92 -13.65
C GLY A 201 0.03 16.80 -14.63
N GLU A 202 -0.38 17.90 -15.27
CA GLU A 202 -1.49 17.90 -16.23
C GLU A 202 -1.19 17.04 -17.46
N ARG A 203 0.04 17.13 -17.98
CA ARG A 203 0.48 16.26 -19.06
C ARG A 203 0.51 14.79 -18.65
N LEU A 204 1.01 14.48 -17.45
CA LEU A 204 0.99 13.10 -16.93
C LEU A 204 -0.44 12.56 -16.88
N LEU A 205 -1.38 13.30 -16.27
CA LEU A 205 -2.79 12.86 -16.17
C LEU A 205 -3.42 12.65 -17.55
N ALA A 206 -3.21 13.60 -18.48
CA ALA A 206 -3.80 13.52 -19.81
C ALA A 206 -3.30 12.32 -20.62
N ASP A 207 -2.01 11.99 -20.51
CA ASP A 207 -1.42 10.85 -21.21
C ASP A 207 -1.78 9.52 -20.54
N THR A 208 -1.74 9.44 -19.21
CA THR A 208 -2.21 8.27 -18.45
C THR A 208 -3.70 8.01 -18.70
N GLN A 209 -4.54 9.04 -18.79
CA GLN A 209 -5.96 8.88 -19.13
C GLN A 209 -6.15 8.21 -20.49
N LYS A 210 -5.41 8.63 -21.52
CA LYS A 210 -5.50 8.03 -22.86
C LYS A 210 -5.16 6.53 -22.83
N ILE A 211 -4.13 6.16 -22.07
CA ILE A 211 -3.72 4.76 -21.86
C ILE A 211 -4.85 3.98 -21.19
N CYS A 212 -5.33 4.45 -20.03
CA CYS A 212 -6.38 3.78 -19.28
C CYS A 212 -7.65 3.58 -20.11
N GLU A 213 -8.07 4.62 -20.85
CA GLU A 213 -9.24 4.51 -21.70
C GLU A 213 -9.04 3.58 -22.90
N ALA A 214 -7.82 3.49 -23.45
CA ALA A 214 -7.51 2.53 -24.51
C ALA A 214 -7.63 1.09 -24.00
N GLU A 215 -7.05 0.79 -22.85
CA GLU A 215 -7.07 -0.54 -22.24
C GLU A 215 -8.48 -0.95 -21.77
N ILE A 216 -9.23 -0.05 -21.12
CA ILE A 216 -10.64 -0.31 -20.77
C ILE A 216 -11.45 -0.63 -22.03
N ARG A 217 -11.27 0.13 -23.11
CA ARG A 217 -12.00 -0.10 -24.36
C ARG A 217 -11.58 -1.39 -25.06
N PHE A 218 -10.32 -1.78 -24.93
CA PHE A 218 -9.78 -3.02 -25.47
C PHE A 218 -10.46 -4.24 -24.85
N TRP A 219 -10.55 -4.30 -23.51
CA TRP A 219 -11.13 -5.45 -22.80
C TRP A 219 -12.65 -5.43 -22.67
N HIS A 220 -13.25 -4.25 -22.50
CA HIS A 220 -14.63 -4.13 -22.00
C HIS A 220 -15.63 -3.53 -23.00
N GLY A 221 -15.15 -3.21 -24.22
CA GLY A 221 -15.95 -2.75 -25.34
C GLY A 221 -15.90 -1.22 -25.56
N LYS A 222 -16.69 -0.72 -26.51
CA LYS A 222 -16.59 0.68 -26.96
C LYS A 222 -17.48 1.64 -26.15
N GLY A 223 -17.10 2.92 -26.17
CA GLY A 223 -17.89 4.02 -25.63
C GLY A 223 -17.68 4.29 -24.13
N ALA A 224 -18.32 5.35 -23.63
CA ALA A 224 -18.11 5.85 -22.27
C ALA A 224 -18.60 4.89 -21.16
N GLN A 225 -19.37 3.85 -21.49
CA GLN A 225 -19.90 2.88 -20.53
C GLN A 225 -19.04 1.61 -20.40
N ALA A 226 -17.94 1.50 -21.15
CA ALA A 226 -17.03 0.35 -21.09
C ALA A 226 -16.52 0.09 -19.66
N GLY A 227 -16.28 1.15 -18.89
CA GLY A 227 -15.81 1.05 -17.51
C GLY A 227 -16.78 0.34 -16.55
N ARG A 228 -18.08 0.21 -16.88
CA ARG A 228 -19.04 -0.53 -16.03
C ARG A 228 -18.75 -2.03 -15.93
N LYS A 229 -17.92 -2.57 -16.84
CA LYS A 229 -17.52 -3.98 -16.85
C LYS A 229 -16.07 -4.19 -16.41
N ALA A 230 -15.35 -3.11 -16.08
CA ALA A 230 -14.00 -3.22 -15.54
C ALA A 230 -14.03 -3.89 -14.15
N PRO A 231 -12.97 -4.62 -13.77
CA PRO A 231 -12.93 -5.32 -12.48
C PRO A 231 -12.84 -4.36 -11.29
N HIS A 232 -12.38 -3.13 -11.51
CA HIS A 232 -12.20 -2.10 -10.49
C HIS A 232 -13.19 -0.94 -10.62
N GLN A 233 -13.58 -0.36 -9.48
CA GLN A 233 -14.49 0.80 -9.41
C GLN A 233 -13.75 2.15 -9.31
N ASN A 234 -12.46 2.13 -9.01
CA ASN A 234 -11.55 3.26 -8.94
C ASN A 234 -10.13 2.71 -9.12
N TYR A 235 -9.16 3.58 -9.43
CA TYR A 235 -7.76 3.15 -9.54
C TYR A 235 -6.79 4.21 -8.99
N LEU A 236 -5.75 3.76 -8.30
CA LEU A 236 -4.71 4.62 -7.73
C LEU A 236 -3.32 4.29 -8.28
N PHE A 237 -2.68 5.25 -8.95
CA PHE A 237 -1.25 5.18 -9.27
C PHE A 237 -0.43 5.83 -8.16
N MET A 238 0.56 5.11 -7.61
CA MET A 238 1.52 5.63 -6.63
C MET A 238 2.93 5.62 -7.21
N LEU A 239 3.43 6.79 -7.63
CA LEU A 239 4.75 6.90 -8.23
C LEU A 239 5.76 7.54 -7.27
N ASN A 240 6.87 6.84 -7.03
CA ASN A 240 8.03 7.37 -6.34
C ASN A 240 9.11 7.83 -7.34
N ALA A 241 9.36 9.14 -7.41
CA ALA A 241 10.36 9.73 -8.30
C ALA A 241 11.71 9.93 -7.59
N VAL A 242 12.67 9.08 -7.95
CA VAL A 242 13.99 8.99 -7.31
C VAL A 242 15.12 9.40 -8.27
N ASP A 243 16.35 9.48 -7.80
CA ASP A 243 17.47 9.87 -8.68
C ASP A 243 17.78 8.77 -9.72
N ASP A 244 17.70 7.50 -9.30
CA ASP A 244 17.79 6.32 -10.16
C ASP A 244 16.89 5.20 -9.63
N GLY A 245 16.11 4.59 -10.51
CA GLY A 245 15.14 3.56 -10.17
C GLY A 245 14.13 3.32 -11.28
N TYR A 246 13.73 2.07 -11.46
CA TYR A 246 12.69 1.66 -12.41
C TYR A 246 12.02 0.39 -11.92
N GLY A 247 10.70 0.35 -11.96
CA GLY A 247 9.91 -0.84 -11.66
C GLY A 247 8.49 -0.51 -11.24
N GLY A 248 7.63 -1.50 -11.37
CA GLY A 248 6.25 -1.44 -10.93
C GLY A 248 5.85 -2.72 -10.20
N LEU A 249 4.72 -2.64 -9.53
CA LEU A 249 4.02 -3.78 -8.97
C LEU A 249 2.52 -3.53 -9.13
N GLU A 250 1.85 -4.48 -9.75
CA GLU A 250 0.42 -4.48 -10.00
C GLU A 250 -0.36 -4.81 -8.72
N HIS A 251 -1.54 -4.22 -8.58
CA HIS A 251 -2.53 -4.55 -7.57
C HIS A 251 -3.94 -4.42 -8.15
N ARG A 252 -4.96 -5.01 -7.49
CA ARG A 252 -6.35 -5.08 -8.00
C ARG A 252 -6.98 -3.74 -8.37
N ASN A 253 -6.62 -2.66 -7.68
CA ASN A 253 -7.15 -1.33 -7.95
C ASN A 253 -6.10 -0.23 -7.72
N SER A 254 -4.83 -0.59 -7.79
CA SER A 254 -3.75 0.37 -7.66
C SER A 254 -2.45 -0.17 -8.26
N THR A 255 -1.42 0.65 -8.32
CA THR A 255 -0.07 0.19 -8.62
C THR A 255 0.96 1.02 -7.86
N ALA A 256 2.02 0.37 -7.39
CA ALA A 256 3.19 1.03 -6.85
C ALA A 256 4.29 1.09 -7.93
N LEU A 257 4.76 2.29 -8.22
CA LEU A 257 5.72 2.58 -9.29
C LEU A 257 6.95 3.28 -8.71
N ILE A 258 8.10 3.03 -9.31
CA ILE A 258 9.33 3.80 -9.08
C ILE A 258 9.95 4.17 -10.42
N CYS A 259 10.34 5.43 -10.57
CA CYS A 259 11.00 5.91 -11.78
C CYS A 259 12.12 6.92 -11.48
N GLY A 260 12.98 7.15 -12.47
CA GLY A 260 13.91 8.27 -12.44
C GLY A 260 13.15 9.59 -12.49
N ARG A 261 13.52 10.54 -11.66
CA ARG A 261 12.94 11.89 -11.62
C ARG A 261 13.17 12.65 -12.93
N ARG A 262 14.21 12.26 -13.69
CA ARG A 262 14.50 12.76 -15.04
C ARG A 262 13.47 12.30 -16.09
N ASP A 263 12.72 11.24 -15.79
CA ASP A 263 11.73 10.65 -16.71
C ASP A 263 10.35 11.29 -16.56
N LEU A 264 10.15 12.12 -15.53
CA LEU A 264 8.93 12.89 -15.36
C LEU A 264 8.82 14.02 -16.39
N PRO A 265 7.61 14.29 -16.93
CA PRO A 265 7.39 15.40 -17.84
C PRO A 265 7.55 16.74 -17.10
N ARG A 266 8.03 17.77 -17.81
CA ARG A 266 8.22 19.11 -17.24
C ARG A 266 7.47 20.19 -18.00
N VAL A 267 7.06 21.22 -17.25
CA VAL A 267 6.34 22.36 -17.81
C VAL A 267 7.20 23.03 -18.86
N GLY A 268 6.65 23.22 -20.06
CA GLY A 268 7.32 23.84 -21.21
C GLY A 268 8.10 22.87 -22.11
N GLU A 269 8.29 21.60 -21.72
CA GLU A 269 8.90 20.60 -22.59
C GLU A 269 7.90 20.10 -23.65
N LYS A 270 8.09 20.51 -24.91
CA LYS A 270 7.16 20.15 -26.00
C LYS A 270 7.36 18.75 -26.56
N LYS A 271 8.58 18.20 -26.48
CA LYS A 271 8.89 16.86 -27.01
C LYS A 271 8.71 15.81 -25.92
N THR A 272 8.21 14.64 -26.28
CA THR A 272 8.24 13.46 -25.42
C THR A 272 9.64 12.87 -25.50
N GLY A 273 10.41 12.95 -24.40
CA GLY A 273 11.71 12.30 -24.30
C GLY A 273 11.58 10.79 -24.11
N GLU A 274 12.64 10.04 -24.40
CA GLU A 274 12.66 8.58 -24.24
C GLU A 274 12.32 8.16 -22.80
N GLY A 275 12.85 8.85 -21.78
CA GLY A 275 12.55 8.57 -20.38
C GLY A 275 11.05 8.64 -20.05
N TYR A 276 10.38 9.70 -20.50
CA TYR A 276 8.93 9.84 -20.29
C TYR A 276 8.13 8.80 -21.06
N THR A 277 8.55 8.45 -22.29
CA THR A 277 7.94 7.33 -23.04
C THR A 277 8.07 6.01 -22.27
N THR A 278 9.24 5.74 -21.68
CA THR A 278 9.48 4.56 -20.85
C THR A 278 8.59 4.56 -19.60
N LEU A 279 8.41 5.70 -18.93
CA LEU A 279 7.47 5.82 -17.81
C LEU A 279 6.01 5.55 -18.23
N LEU A 280 5.57 6.08 -19.38
CA LEU A 280 4.24 5.77 -19.90
C LEU A 280 4.08 4.28 -20.24
N GLY A 281 5.13 3.64 -20.74
CA GLY A 281 5.17 2.19 -20.95
C GLY A 281 5.02 1.40 -19.65
N LEU A 282 5.69 1.83 -18.58
CA LEU A 282 5.54 1.22 -17.24
C LEU A 282 4.11 1.40 -16.70
N ILE A 283 3.55 2.61 -16.81
CA ILE A 283 2.16 2.89 -16.39
C ILE A 283 1.17 1.99 -17.12
N SER A 284 1.32 1.84 -18.44
CA SER A 284 0.50 0.93 -19.23
C SER A 284 0.69 -0.52 -18.83
N HIS A 285 1.93 -0.96 -18.59
CA HIS A 285 2.24 -2.33 -18.16
C HIS A 285 1.50 -2.72 -16.87
N GLU A 286 1.63 -1.90 -15.82
CA GLU A 286 1.00 -2.22 -14.53
C GLU A 286 -0.52 -2.08 -14.55
N TYR A 287 -1.05 -1.12 -15.33
CA TYR A 287 -2.50 -0.99 -15.47
C TYR A 287 -3.11 -2.19 -16.22
N PHE A 288 -2.41 -2.73 -17.23
CA PHE A 288 -2.88 -3.85 -18.04
C PHE A 288 -2.97 -5.17 -17.27
N HIS A 289 -2.25 -5.32 -16.16
CA HIS A 289 -2.37 -6.50 -15.27
C HIS A 289 -3.69 -6.54 -14.48
N THR A 290 -4.48 -5.46 -14.50
CA THR A 290 -5.72 -5.31 -13.71
C THR A 290 -6.90 -6.08 -14.30
#